data_AF-A0A6I8NZ48-F1
#
_entry.id   AF-A0A6I8NZ48-F1
#
_cell.length_a   1.000
_cell.length_b   1.000
_cell.length_c   1.000
_cell.angle_alpha   90.00
_cell.angle_beta   90.00
_cell.angle_gamma   90.00
#
_symmetry.space_group_name_H-M   'P 1'
#
loop_
_entity.id
_entity.type
_entity.pdbx_description
1 polymer ?
#
loop_
_entity_poly.entity_id
_entity_poly.type
_entity_poly.pdbx_seq_one_letter_code
_entity_poly.pdbx_strand_id
1 'polypeptide(L)'
;MNECRWGGGGKWGGGGWGGDGGEGPSHAGDRGEGTGATRLQVGWGGGSWRAGAGAGGAGVFPALPAPGCREHPLPAPPAPPARPVTTSSPPPHPGPLPPARCRGHGSGGGYKRRRRRVRGPGRLLQQRPRRTMAHHHWGYGPGNGPEHWHEAFPIARGARQSPVEIHSASARYDPTLQPLTISYDPTTSKRVVNNGHAFNVEFEDSADRSVLKGGPLSGTYRLIQFHFHWGSCDDKGSEHTVDGVKYAAELHLVHWNTKYGKFGEAVKHPDGLAVLGVFLKVGNARPGLQKVIDVLESIKTKGKETVFTNFDPTGLLPASRDFWTYPGSLTTPPLLECVTWIVLREPITLSSEQMSKLRCLYFNCEGETPCKMVDNWRPCQPLKNREIRASFQ
;
A
#
# COMPACT_ATOMS: atom_id res chain seq x y z
N MET A 1 -64.06 -44.34 -15.64
CA MET A 1 -63.78 -43.70 -14.33
C MET A 1 -62.54 -42.83 -14.55
N ASN A 2 -62.71 -41.71 -15.26
CA ASN A 2 -62.97 -40.35 -14.74
C ASN A 2 -61.63 -39.76 -14.25
N GLU A 3 -60.91 -38.89 -14.95
CA GLU A 3 -61.29 -37.58 -15.52
C GLU A 3 -62.20 -36.75 -14.61
N CYS A 4 -61.68 -35.65 -14.09
CA CYS A 4 -62.47 -34.43 -13.85
C CYS A 4 -61.62 -33.18 -14.09
N ARG A 5 -62.07 -32.46 -15.10
CA ARG A 5 -61.74 -31.13 -15.59
C ARG A 5 -62.89 -30.22 -15.17
N TRP A 6 -62.63 -28.96 -14.83
CA TRP A 6 -63.54 -27.80 -14.94
C TRP A 6 -62.60 -26.57 -15.06
N GLY A 7 -62.59 -25.74 -16.10
CA GLY A 7 -63.69 -25.00 -16.74
C GLY A 7 -63.75 -23.60 -16.09
N GLY A 8 -63.76 -22.44 -16.75
CA GLY A 8 -63.90 -22.02 -18.15
C GLY A 8 -64.41 -20.56 -18.15
N GLY A 9 -64.12 -19.79 -19.22
CA GLY A 9 -64.72 -18.49 -19.55
C GLY A 9 -63.90 -17.27 -19.07
N GLY A 10 -63.53 -16.26 -19.87
CA GLY A 10 -63.88 -15.89 -21.22
C GLY A 10 -64.29 -14.41 -21.24
N LYS A 11 -63.57 -13.55 -21.99
CA LYS A 11 -64.17 -12.47 -22.80
C LYS A 11 -63.14 -11.78 -23.71
N TRP A 12 -63.70 -11.26 -24.79
CA TRP A 12 -63.11 -10.85 -26.06
C TRP A 12 -62.94 -9.32 -26.18
N GLY A 13 -62.13 -8.91 -27.16
CA GLY A 13 -62.19 -7.62 -27.86
C GLY A 13 -60.84 -6.90 -27.88
N GLY A 14 -60.15 -6.61 -29.00
CA GLY A 14 -60.50 -6.65 -30.42
C GLY A 14 -60.43 -5.25 -31.05
N GLY A 15 -59.47 -5.03 -31.97
CA GLY A 15 -59.32 -3.87 -32.87
C GLY A 15 -58.03 -3.06 -32.60
N GLY A 16 -57.00 -2.95 -33.45
CA GLY A 16 -56.94 -2.85 -34.92
C GLY A 16 -57.07 -1.37 -35.31
N TRP A 17 -56.29 -0.70 -36.16
CA TRP A 17 -55.41 -1.01 -37.31
C TRP A 17 -54.54 0.24 -37.61
N GLY A 18 -53.50 0.09 -38.44
CA GLY A 18 -53.00 1.18 -39.29
C GLY A 18 -51.48 1.28 -39.38
N GLY A 19 -50.91 0.78 -40.48
CA GLY A 19 -49.51 1.05 -40.86
C GLY A 19 -49.42 2.19 -41.88
N ASP A 20 -48.21 2.73 -42.07
CA ASP A 20 -47.61 2.94 -43.39
C ASP A 20 -46.12 3.32 -43.26
N GLY A 21 -45.36 3.11 -44.34
CA GLY A 21 -43.89 3.13 -44.40
C GLY A 21 -43.20 4.50 -44.46
N GLY A 22 -41.90 4.48 -44.78
CA GLY A 22 -41.12 5.68 -45.14
C GLY A 22 -39.65 5.68 -44.68
N GLU A 23 -38.77 5.24 -45.58
CA GLU A 23 -37.46 5.81 -45.97
C GLU A 23 -36.49 6.46 -44.94
N GLY A 24 -35.20 6.09 -45.01
CA GLY A 24 -34.08 6.86 -44.44
C GLY A 24 -33.81 8.16 -45.22
N PRO A 25 -32.86 9.02 -44.77
CA PRO A 25 -31.44 8.73 -45.02
C PRO A 25 -30.45 9.23 -43.93
N SER A 26 -29.19 8.86 -44.15
CA SER A 26 -27.93 9.26 -43.52
C SER A 26 -27.53 10.74 -43.75
N HIS A 27 -26.92 11.40 -42.76
CA HIS A 27 -25.53 11.94 -42.81
C HIS A 27 -25.11 12.75 -41.56
N ALA A 28 -23.82 12.61 -41.20
CA ALA A 28 -22.84 13.55 -40.65
C ALA A 28 -23.29 14.64 -39.63
N GLY A 29 -22.65 14.87 -38.49
CA GLY A 29 -21.24 14.74 -38.12
C GLY A 29 -20.82 16.09 -37.53
N ASP A 30 -20.41 16.13 -36.27
CA ASP A 30 -19.67 17.29 -35.76
C ASP A 30 -18.59 16.87 -34.76
N ARG A 31 -17.41 17.43 -34.97
CA ARG A 31 -16.15 17.14 -34.29
C ARG A 31 -16.00 18.13 -33.14
N GLY A 32 -16.26 17.67 -31.91
CA GLY A 32 -15.86 18.37 -30.69
C GLY A 32 -14.42 18.03 -30.31
N GLU A 33 -13.56 19.05 -30.32
CA GLU A 33 -12.13 19.01 -30.06
C GLU A 33 -11.76 18.35 -28.72
N GLY A 34 -10.86 17.37 -28.78
CA GLY A 34 -10.31 16.70 -27.61
C GLY A 34 -9.29 17.58 -26.89
N THR A 35 -9.69 18.16 -25.76
CA THR A 35 -8.73 18.64 -24.76
C THR A 35 -8.07 17.43 -24.11
N GLY A 36 -6.80 17.18 -24.47
CA GLY A 36 -5.98 16.11 -23.92
C GLY A 36 -5.76 16.28 -22.41
N ALA A 37 -6.63 15.67 -21.62
CA ALA A 37 -6.41 15.49 -20.19
C ALA A 37 -5.31 14.43 -19.99
N THR A 38 -4.15 14.86 -19.51
CA THR A 38 -3.03 14.00 -19.16
C THR A 38 -3.46 13.10 -18.00
N ARG A 39 -3.60 11.81 -18.28
CA ARG A 39 -3.96 10.76 -17.32
C ARG A 39 -2.85 10.64 -16.27
N LEU A 40 -3.09 11.15 -15.06
CA LEU A 40 -2.29 10.83 -13.88
C LEU A 40 -2.46 9.33 -13.59
N GLN A 41 -1.51 8.54 -14.08
CA GLN A 41 -1.39 7.12 -13.80
C GLN A 41 -0.83 6.98 -12.38
N VAL A 42 -1.72 7.03 -11.39
CA VAL A 42 -1.44 6.51 -10.06
C VAL A 42 -1.24 5.01 -10.25
N GLY A 43 -0.01 4.53 -10.11
CA GLY A 43 0.36 3.15 -10.37
C GLY A 43 -0.30 2.19 -9.38
N TRP A 44 -1.54 1.82 -9.64
CA TRP A 44 -2.20 0.65 -9.09
C TRP A 44 -2.83 -0.05 -10.30
N GLY A 45 -2.11 -1.01 -10.88
CA GLY A 45 -2.48 -1.68 -12.11
C GLY A 45 -3.70 -2.58 -11.93
N GLY A 46 -4.88 -2.08 -12.28
CA GLY A 46 -6.07 -2.89 -12.53
C GLY A 46 -6.20 -3.20 -14.02
N GLY A 47 -5.65 -4.33 -14.46
CA GLY A 47 -5.89 -4.88 -15.80
C GLY A 47 -7.15 -5.74 -15.80
N SER A 48 -8.16 -5.35 -16.59
CA SER A 48 -9.35 -6.15 -16.86
C SER A 48 -9.10 -7.03 -18.08
N TRP A 49 -9.17 -8.36 -17.91
CA TRP A 49 -9.28 -9.30 -19.04
C TRP A 49 -10.29 -10.40 -18.75
N ARG A 50 -11.07 -10.70 -19.79
CA ARG A 50 -12.19 -11.66 -19.83
C ARG A 50 -11.69 -13.10 -19.67
N ALA A 51 -12.38 -13.88 -18.84
CA ALA A 51 -12.19 -15.33 -18.73
C ALA A 51 -12.80 -16.06 -19.94
N GLY A 52 -12.00 -16.94 -20.56
CA GLY A 52 -12.46 -17.97 -21.48
C GLY A 52 -12.62 -19.30 -20.74
N ALA A 53 -13.75 -19.97 -20.95
CA ALA A 53 -14.11 -21.25 -20.35
C ALA A 53 -13.29 -22.41 -20.95
N GLY A 54 -12.91 -23.37 -20.10
CA GLY A 54 -12.36 -24.66 -20.49
C GLY A 54 -12.61 -25.69 -19.40
N ALA A 55 -13.46 -26.68 -19.70
CA ALA A 55 -13.90 -27.74 -18.82
C ALA A 55 -12.87 -28.89 -18.72
N GLY A 56 -12.94 -29.67 -17.64
CA GLY A 56 -12.50 -31.07 -17.66
C GLY A 56 -11.97 -31.65 -16.35
N GLY A 57 -12.76 -32.56 -15.76
CA GLY A 57 -12.25 -33.86 -15.32
C GLY A 57 -11.80 -34.02 -13.87
N ALA A 58 -12.70 -34.58 -13.05
CA ALA A 58 -12.42 -35.13 -11.73
C ALA A 58 -11.61 -36.44 -11.80
N GLY A 59 -10.77 -36.68 -10.79
CA GLY A 59 -10.10 -37.96 -10.55
C GLY A 59 -9.70 -38.09 -9.08
N VAL A 60 -10.45 -38.90 -8.34
CA VAL A 60 -10.26 -39.28 -6.93
C VAL A 60 -9.58 -40.66 -6.91
N PHE A 61 -8.53 -40.88 -6.11
CA PHE A 61 -8.13 -42.20 -5.54
C PHE A 61 -7.07 -42.00 -4.42
N PRO A 62 -6.86 -42.98 -3.50
CA PRO A 62 -6.92 -42.75 -2.06
C PRO A 62 -5.56 -42.75 -1.33
N ALA A 63 -5.62 -42.32 -0.07
CA ALA A 63 -4.55 -42.31 0.91
C ALA A 63 -4.16 -43.69 1.44
N LEU A 64 -2.86 -43.87 1.75
CA LEU A 64 -2.29 -44.97 2.53
C LEU A 64 -1.30 -44.40 3.58
N PRO A 65 -1.03 -45.14 4.67
CA PRO A 65 -0.77 -44.56 6.00
C PRO A 65 0.71 -44.25 6.30
N ALA A 66 0.88 -43.40 7.31
CA ALA A 66 2.15 -42.97 7.88
C ALA A 66 2.94 -44.10 8.59
N PRO A 67 4.28 -44.11 8.53
CA PRO A 67 5.13 -44.77 9.51
C PRO A 67 5.52 -43.83 10.66
N GLY A 68 5.65 -44.43 11.84
CA GLY A 68 5.74 -43.76 13.14
C GLY A 68 7.09 -43.17 13.53
N CYS A 69 7.04 -42.59 14.74
CA CYS A 69 8.00 -41.74 15.43
C CYS A 69 9.43 -42.29 15.54
N ARG A 70 10.42 -41.40 15.41
CA ARG A 70 11.66 -41.44 16.18
C ARG A 70 11.95 -40.05 16.73
N GLU A 71 11.93 -39.95 18.06
CA GLU A 71 12.39 -38.78 18.79
C GLU A 71 13.91 -38.66 18.63
N HIS A 72 14.37 -37.51 18.16
CA HIS A 72 15.78 -37.14 18.18
C HIS A 72 16.05 -36.35 19.48
N PRO A 73 17.17 -36.63 20.20
CA PRO A 73 17.53 -35.84 21.39
C PRO A 73 17.79 -34.38 21.01
N LEU A 74 17.26 -33.45 21.82
CA LEU A 74 17.48 -32.02 21.68
C LEU A 74 18.99 -31.68 21.83
N PRO A 75 19.53 -30.76 21.02
CA PRO A 75 20.89 -30.27 21.19
C PRO A 75 21.01 -29.42 22.47
N ALA A 76 22.15 -29.56 23.17
CA ALA A 76 22.47 -28.80 24.38
C ALA A 76 22.50 -27.27 24.11
N PRO A 77 22.13 -26.44 25.09
CA PRO A 77 22.15 -24.99 24.94
C PRO A 77 23.59 -24.45 24.78
N PRO A 78 23.80 -23.39 23.99
CA PRO A 78 25.12 -22.77 23.83
C PRO A 78 25.58 -22.09 25.12
N ALA A 79 26.89 -22.13 25.37
CA ALA A 79 27.54 -21.46 26.50
C ALA A 79 27.36 -19.93 26.45
N PRO A 80 27.26 -19.25 27.61
CA PRO A 80 27.10 -17.80 27.66
C PRO A 80 28.34 -17.07 27.11
N PRO A 81 28.17 -15.92 26.44
CA PRO A 81 29.28 -15.16 25.87
C PRO A 81 30.18 -14.57 26.97
N ALA A 82 31.50 -14.64 26.74
CA ALA A 82 32.50 -14.01 27.58
C ALA A 82 32.32 -12.48 27.61
N ARG A 83 32.51 -11.88 28.79
CA ARG A 83 32.43 -10.43 29.00
C ARG A 83 33.45 -9.69 28.11
N PRO A 84 33.09 -8.56 27.48
CA PRO A 84 34.03 -7.78 26.70
C PRO A 84 35.06 -7.08 27.61
N VAL A 85 36.33 -7.27 27.28
CA VAL A 85 37.48 -6.55 27.83
C VAL A 85 37.45 -5.12 27.27
N THR A 86 37.51 -4.13 28.15
CA THR A 86 37.60 -2.71 27.79
C THR A 86 38.97 -2.39 27.21
N THR A 87 39.04 -2.08 25.92
CA THR A 87 40.23 -1.51 25.28
C THR A 87 40.07 0.00 25.12
N SER A 88 41.05 0.72 25.65
CA SER A 88 41.21 2.17 25.63
C SER A 88 41.47 2.73 24.24
N SER A 89 40.85 3.87 23.93
CA SER A 89 40.97 4.62 22.67
C SER A 89 42.40 5.16 22.41
N PRO A 90 42.87 5.20 21.14
CA PRO A 90 44.11 5.88 20.77
C PRO A 90 43.91 7.39 20.52
N PRO A 91 44.97 8.22 20.62
CA PRO A 91 44.89 9.69 20.54
C PRO A 91 44.81 10.22 19.09
N PRO A 92 44.39 11.48 18.88
CA PRO A 92 44.09 12.02 17.56
C PRO A 92 45.31 12.52 16.78
N HIS A 93 45.24 12.41 15.45
CA HIS A 93 46.21 12.94 14.49
C HIS A 93 46.09 14.47 14.30
N PRO A 94 47.21 15.19 14.03
CA PRO A 94 47.18 16.61 13.66
C PRO A 94 47.04 16.82 12.15
N GLY A 95 46.23 17.81 11.74
CA GLY A 95 46.18 18.38 10.39
C GLY A 95 47.01 19.68 10.26
N PRO A 96 46.87 20.44 9.16
CA PRO A 96 47.63 20.28 7.92
C PRO A 96 48.64 21.41 7.66
N LEU A 97 49.62 21.17 6.77
CA LEU A 97 50.60 22.17 6.28
C LEU A 97 50.37 22.54 4.80
N PRO A 98 50.75 23.76 4.36
CA PRO A 98 50.32 24.37 3.09
C PRO A 98 51.23 24.03 1.88
N PRO A 99 50.77 24.25 0.63
CA PRO A 99 51.54 23.94 -0.57
C PRO A 99 52.54 25.04 -0.96
N ALA A 100 53.73 24.60 -1.40
CA ALA A 100 54.81 25.43 -1.92
C ALA A 100 54.61 25.80 -3.40
N ARG A 101 55.06 27.01 -3.75
CA ARG A 101 55.20 27.57 -5.10
C ARG A 101 56.43 27.01 -5.82
N CYS A 102 56.33 26.80 -7.13
CA CYS A 102 57.45 26.92 -8.06
C CYS A 102 57.03 27.67 -9.34
N ARG A 103 57.88 28.59 -9.79
CA ARG A 103 57.80 29.40 -11.03
C ARG A 103 58.77 28.84 -12.08
N GLY A 104 58.51 29.16 -13.36
CA GLY A 104 59.55 29.38 -14.37
C GLY A 104 59.29 28.72 -15.73
N HIS A 105 58.79 29.49 -16.71
CA HIS A 105 59.43 29.82 -18.02
C HIS A 105 59.29 28.73 -19.11
N GLY A 106 58.97 28.97 -20.38
CA GLY A 106 58.74 30.17 -21.20
C GLY A 106 58.76 29.77 -22.69
N SER A 107 58.31 30.67 -23.57
CA SER A 107 58.40 30.63 -25.06
C SER A 107 57.34 29.77 -25.78
N GLY A 108 56.66 30.16 -26.85
CA GLY A 108 56.71 31.34 -27.72
C GLY A 108 55.97 31.00 -29.03
N GLY A 109 55.49 32.01 -29.77
CA GLY A 109 55.07 31.86 -31.18
C GLY A 109 53.56 31.90 -31.44
N GLY A 110 53.09 33.03 -31.97
CA GLY A 110 51.70 33.21 -32.41
C GLY A 110 51.51 33.01 -33.92
N TYR A 111 50.25 32.87 -34.34
CA TYR A 111 49.80 33.26 -35.69
C TYR A 111 48.39 33.84 -35.62
N LYS A 112 48.24 35.07 -36.13
CA LYS A 112 46.95 35.74 -36.37
C LYS A 112 46.39 35.29 -37.72
N ARG A 113 45.08 35.03 -37.80
CA ARG A 113 44.30 35.35 -39.01
C ARG A 113 42.91 35.89 -38.66
N ARG A 114 42.64 37.07 -39.22
CA ARG A 114 41.36 37.79 -39.25
C ARG A 114 40.41 37.20 -40.29
N ARG A 115 39.11 37.53 -40.11
CA ARG A 115 37.99 37.75 -41.08
C ARG A 115 36.79 36.91 -40.65
N ARG A 116 35.53 37.32 -40.78
CA ARG A 116 34.83 38.55 -41.22
C ARG A 116 33.40 38.37 -40.69
N ARG A 117 32.70 39.45 -40.32
CA ARG A 117 31.25 39.43 -40.09
C ARG A 117 30.51 39.18 -41.40
N VAL A 118 29.49 38.31 -41.36
CA VAL A 118 28.34 38.28 -42.27
C VAL A 118 27.08 38.04 -41.44
N ARG A 119 26.05 38.87 -41.66
CA ARG A 119 24.71 38.76 -41.07
C ARG A 119 23.85 37.78 -41.88
N GLY A 120 22.99 37.02 -41.21
CA GLY A 120 21.86 36.29 -41.79
C GLY A 120 21.05 35.57 -40.70
N PRO A 121 19.71 35.69 -40.64
CA PRO A 121 18.92 35.24 -39.51
C PRO A 121 18.47 33.78 -39.68
N GLY A 122 18.70 32.96 -38.65
CA GLY A 122 18.13 31.63 -38.54
C GLY A 122 17.60 31.44 -37.14
N ARG A 123 16.28 31.59 -36.95
CA ARG A 123 15.59 31.15 -35.74
C ARG A 123 15.72 29.63 -35.65
N LEU A 124 16.71 29.14 -34.92
CA LEU A 124 16.64 27.82 -34.33
C LEU A 124 15.66 27.93 -33.17
N LEU A 125 14.44 27.43 -33.37
CA LEU A 125 13.58 27.04 -32.25
C LEU A 125 14.35 25.97 -31.48
N GLN A 126 15.02 26.38 -30.41
CA GLN A 126 15.58 25.47 -29.43
C GLN A 126 14.37 24.75 -28.83
N GLN A 127 14.08 23.56 -29.36
CA GLN A 127 13.09 22.68 -28.78
C GLN A 127 13.55 22.44 -27.35
N ARG A 128 12.82 23.04 -26.40
CA ARG A 128 12.97 22.72 -24.99
C ARG A 128 12.86 21.19 -24.90
N PRO A 129 13.77 20.51 -24.19
CA PRO A 129 13.61 19.08 -24.01
C PRO A 129 12.23 18.88 -23.41
N ARG A 130 11.40 18.07 -24.09
CA ARG A 130 10.13 17.60 -23.53
C ARG A 130 10.50 17.06 -22.16
N ARG A 131 9.98 17.68 -21.09
CA ARG A 131 9.99 17.08 -19.75
C ARG A 131 9.26 15.75 -19.93
N THR A 132 10.02 14.68 -20.09
CA THR A 132 9.55 13.36 -19.74
C THR A 132 9.03 13.49 -18.32
N MET A 133 7.76 13.18 -18.08
CA MET A 133 7.30 13.00 -16.71
C MET A 133 8.19 11.90 -16.15
N ALA A 134 9.17 12.26 -15.34
CA ALA A 134 9.93 11.28 -14.59
C ALA A 134 8.90 10.42 -13.87
N HIS A 135 8.92 9.11 -14.10
CA HIS A 135 8.27 8.21 -13.16
C HIS A 135 8.90 8.53 -11.80
N HIS A 136 8.15 9.19 -10.92
CA HIS A 136 8.68 9.72 -9.68
C HIS A 136 9.03 8.52 -8.80
N HIS A 137 10.31 8.13 -8.86
CA HIS A 137 10.83 6.97 -8.17
C HIS A 137 10.99 7.33 -6.70
N TRP A 138 10.19 6.69 -5.84
CA TRP A 138 10.26 6.82 -4.39
C TRP A 138 10.56 5.45 -3.78
N GLY A 139 11.11 5.45 -2.58
CA GLY A 139 11.41 4.25 -1.81
C GLY A 139 11.72 4.61 -0.37
N TYR A 140 12.56 3.80 0.28
CA TYR A 140 13.02 3.98 1.65
C TYR A 140 14.55 4.05 1.75
N GLY A 141 15.24 4.17 0.61
CA GLY A 141 16.70 4.26 0.56
C GLY A 141 17.21 5.69 0.75
N PRO A 142 18.53 5.88 0.92
CA PRO A 142 19.13 7.19 1.23
C PRO A 142 18.82 8.30 0.23
N GLY A 143 18.63 7.98 -1.06
CA GLY A 143 18.40 8.97 -2.12
C GLY A 143 16.95 9.07 -2.61
N ASN A 144 16.03 8.25 -2.09
CA ASN A 144 14.63 8.22 -2.53
C ASN A 144 13.64 8.02 -1.35
N GLY A 145 14.14 8.12 -0.12
CA GLY A 145 13.42 7.90 1.13
C GLY A 145 12.44 9.01 1.51
N PRO A 146 11.72 8.84 2.65
CA PRO A 146 10.72 9.79 3.15
C PRO A 146 11.14 11.26 3.20
N GLU A 147 12.41 11.53 3.50
CA GLU A 147 12.96 12.89 3.54
C GLU A 147 12.93 13.59 2.17
N HIS A 148 12.98 12.83 1.08
CA HIS A 148 13.00 13.32 -0.30
C HIS A 148 11.62 13.32 -0.98
N TRP A 149 10.61 12.63 -0.42
CA TRP A 149 9.31 12.49 -1.08
C TRP A 149 8.64 13.83 -1.40
N HIS A 150 8.88 14.87 -0.58
CA HIS A 150 8.32 16.20 -0.78
C HIS A 150 8.77 16.88 -2.09
N GLU A 151 9.88 16.46 -2.69
CA GLU A 151 10.41 17.00 -3.95
C GLU A 151 9.48 16.65 -5.12
N ALA A 152 8.94 15.44 -5.11
CA ALA A 152 8.00 14.92 -6.10
C ALA A 152 6.53 15.08 -5.69
N PHE A 153 6.26 15.01 -4.40
CA PHE A 153 4.93 15.04 -3.80
C PHE A 153 4.89 16.14 -2.74
N PRO A 154 4.71 17.43 -3.12
CA PRO A 154 4.77 18.55 -2.17
C PRO A 154 3.82 18.43 -0.97
N ILE A 155 2.72 17.70 -1.13
CA ILE A 155 1.77 17.38 -0.05
C ILE A 155 2.40 16.55 1.09
N ALA A 156 3.59 15.97 0.91
CA ALA A 156 4.39 15.38 1.97
C ALA A 156 4.65 16.33 3.15
N ARG A 157 4.59 17.65 2.93
CA ARG A 157 4.69 18.70 3.97
C ARG A 157 3.32 19.27 4.40
N GLY A 158 2.24 18.59 4.01
CA GLY A 158 0.84 18.97 4.25
C GLY A 158 0.47 19.09 5.73
N ALA A 159 -0.72 19.62 6.00
CA ALA A 159 -1.19 19.93 7.34
C ALA A 159 -1.64 18.71 8.16
N ARG A 160 -1.94 17.60 7.49
CA ARG A 160 -2.55 16.40 8.08
C ARG A 160 -1.83 15.13 7.63
N GLN A 161 -0.50 15.18 7.57
CA GLN A 161 0.31 14.02 7.19
C GLN A 161 0.35 12.96 8.29
N SER A 162 0.48 11.70 7.88
CA SER A 162 0.59 10.52 8.72
C SER A 162 1.92 9.77 8.42
N PRO A 163 2.41 8.92 9.33
CA PRO A 163 1.88 8.61 10.67
C PRO A 163 2.12 9.76 11.68
N VAL A 164 1.62 9.63 12.90
CA VAL A 164 1.89 10.55 14.02
C VAL A 164 2.30 9.77 15.26
N GLU A 165 2.96 10.46 16.20
CA GLU A 165 3.13 9.96 17.56
C GLU A 165 1.82 10.18 18.33
N ILE A 166 1.34 9.13 19.00
CA ILE A 166 0.16 9.16 19.85
C ILE A 166 0.64 9.32 21.29
N HIS A 167 0.44 10.50 21.86
CA HIS A 167 0.62 10.72 23.30
C HIS A 167 -0.67 10.32 24.01
N SER A 168 -0.67 9.17 24.69
CA SER A 168 -1.89 8.58 25.26
C SER A 168 -2.55 9.51 26.29
N ALA A 169 -1.75 10.18 27.12
CA ALA A 169 -2.22 11.15 28.11
C ALA A 169 -2.86 12.42 27.50
N SER A 170 -2.53 12.75 26.25
CA SER A 170 -3.09 13.91 25.53
C SER A 170 -4.26 13.53 24.62
N ALA A 171 -4.47 12.24 24.37
CA ALA A 171 -5.60 11.76 23.58
C ALA A 171 -6.90 12.04 24.34
N ARG A 172 -7.86 12.68 23.68
CA ARG A 172 -9.12 13.07 24.33
C ARG A 172 -10.12 11.94 24.25
N TYR A 173 -10.55 11.43 25.40
CA TYR A 173 -11.69 10.51 25.44
C TYR A 173 -12.92 11.19 24.85
N ASP A 174 -13.50 10.57 23.82
CA ASP A 174 -14.72 11.04 23.16
C ASP A 174 -15.82 9.97 23.32
N PRO A 175 -16.75 10.14 24.28
CA PRO A 175 -17.81 9.17 24.53
C PRO A 175 -18.85 9.11 23.41
N THR A 176 -18.78 10.00 22.41
CA THR A 176 -19.70 9.97 21.25
C THR A 176 -19.25 8.98 20.18
N LEU A 177 -17.98 8.53 20.22
CA LEU A 177 -17.45 7.51 19.32
C LEU A 177 -18.21 6.20 19.50
N GLN A 178 -18.89 5.77 18.44
CA GLN A 178 -19.63 4.51 18.43
C GLN A 178 -18.66 3.31 18.38
N PRO A 179 -19.09 2.11 18.78
CA PRO A 179 -18.33 0.90 18.52
C PRO A 179 -18.03 0.71 17.02
N LEU A 180 -16.90 0.07 16.71
CA LEU A 180 -16.58 -0.34 15.34
C LEU A 180 -17.41 -1.57 14.94
N THR A 181 -18.00 -1.55 13.76
CA THR A 181 -18.65 -2.71 13.14
C THR A 181 -17.81 -3.17 11.97
N ILE A 182 -17.22 -4.35 12.10
CA ILE A 182 -16.30 -4.95 11.12
C ILE A 182 -16.92 -6.26 10.62
N SER A 183 -17.15 -6.36 9.33
CA SER A 183 -17.69 -7.56 8.69
C SER A 183 -16.87 -7.87 7.45
N TYR A 184 -16.11 -8.95 7.47
CA TYR A 184 -15.29 -9.38 6.34
C TYR A 184 -15.76 -10.73 5.82
N ASP A 185 -15.99 -10.80 4.51
CA ASP A 185 -16.33 -12.03 3.81
C ASP A 185 -15.01 -12.66 3.31
N PRO A 186 -14.60 -13.84 3.83
CA PRO A 186 -13.31 -14.44 3.48
C PRO A 186 -13.14 -14.72 1.98
N THR A 187 -14.25 -14.92 1.26
CA THR A 187 -14.25 -15.22 -0.17
C THR A 187 -13.96 -14.00 -1.05
N THR A 188 -13.91 -12.79 -0.46
CA THR A 188 -13.58 -11.56 -1.19
C THR A 188 -12.08 -11.37 -1.42
N SER A 189 -11.21 -12.09 -0.73
CA SER A 189 -9.76 -12.07 -1.01
C SER A 189 -9.47 -12.59 -2.42
N LYS A 190 -8.58 -11.91 -3.16
CA LYS A 190 -8.27 -12.19 -4.57
C LYS A 190 -6.84 -12.69 -4.79
N ARG A 191 -5.86 -11.86 -4.41
CA ARG A 191 -4.44 -12.09 -4.69
C ARG A 191 -3.55 -11.42 -3.66
N VAL A 192 -2.31 -11.90 -3.55
CA VAL A 192 -1.21 -11.19 -2.88
C VAL A 192 -0.22 -10.72 -3.93
N VAL A 193 0.22 -9.47 -3.84
CA VAL A 193 1.17 -8.86 -4.78
C VAL A 193 2.31 -8.22 -4.00
N ASN A 194 3.56 -8.49 -4.37
CA ASN A 194 4.69 -7.66 -3.95
C ASN A 194 4.83 -6.49 -4.92
N ASN A 195 4.52 -5.28 -4.47
CA ASN A 195 4.55 -4.09 -5.32
C ASN A 195 5.91 -3.38 -5.33
N GLY A 196 6.91 -3.91 -4.61
CA GLY A 196 8.24 -3.32 -4.48
C GLY A 196 8.35 -2.23 -3.42
N HIS A 197 7.34 -2.05 -2.57
CA HIS A 197 7.35 -1.15 -1.41
C HIS A 197 6.79 -1.85 -0.16
N ALA A 198 5.80 -2.72 -0.37
CA ALA A 198 5.26 -3.69 0.57
C ALA A 198 4.69 -4.87 -0.25
N PHE A 199 4.11 -5.86 0.43
CA PHE A 199 3.11 -6.70 -0.22
C PHE A 199 1.70 -6.25 0.16
N ASN A 200 0.76 -6.43 -0.75
CA ASN A 200 -0.65 -6.16 -0.54
C ASN A 200 -1.45 -7.45 -0.70
N VAL A 201 -2.42 -7.68 0.18
CA VAL A 201 -3.52 -8.61 -0.08
C VAL A 201 -4.71 -7.81 -0.57
N GLU A 202 -5.21 -8.11 -1.78
CA GLU A 202 -6.29 -7.36 -2.42
C GLU A 202 -7.64 -8.08 -2.30
N PHE A 203 -8.70 -7.28 -2.18
CA PHE A 203 -10.08 -7.75 -1.98
C PHE A 203 -11.02 -7.26 -3.07
N GLU A 204 -12.07 -8.02 -3.33
CA GLU A 204 -13.20 -7.62 -4.16
C GLU A 204 -14.04 -6.57 -3.43
N ASP A 205 -14.25 -5.42 -4.09
CA ASP A 205 -14.86 -4.22 -3.51
C ASP A 205 -16.01 -3.66 -4.36
N SER A 206 -16.51 -4.43 -5.33
CA SER A 206 -17.71 -4.07 -6.12
C SER A 206 -19.01 -4.06 -5.30
N ALA A 207 -19.06 -4.75 -4.16
CA ALA A 207 -20.23 -4.84 -3.28
C ALA A 207 -19.87 -4.71 -1.78
N ASP A 208 -20.88 -4.45 -0.94
CA ASP A 208 -20.75 -4.28 0.52
C ASP A 208 -20.56 -5.62 1.25
N ARG A 209 -19.58 -6.44 0.84
CA ARG A 209 -19.31 -7.77 1.42
C ARG A 209 -18.28 -7.74 2.54
N SER A 210 -17.22 -6.95 2.34
CA SER A 210 -16.16 -6.73 3.32
C SER A 210 -16.10 -5.25 3.68
N VAL A 211 -16.68 -4.88 4.82
CA VAL A 211 -16.97 -3.50 5.19
C VAL A 211 -16.60 -3.15 6.62
N LEU A 212 -16.31 -1.87 6.80
CA LEU A 212 -16.11 -1.18 8.07
C LEU A 212 -17.18 -0.09 8.23
N LYS A 213 -17.80 -0.02 9.41
CA LYS A 213 -18.79 0.99 9.81
C LYS A 213 -18.57 1.36 11.29
N GLY A 214 -19.29 2.38 11.77
CA GLY A 214 -19.24 2.81 13.17
C GLY A 214 -17.97 3.60 13.50
N GLY A 215 -17.61 3.70 14.78
CA GLY A 215 -16.48 4.53 15.20
C GLY A 215 -16.66 6.00 14.81
N PRO A 216 -15.65 6.65 14.21
CA PRO A 216 -15.73 8.02 13.74
C PRO A 216 -16.36 8.16 12.34
N LEU A 217 -16.82 7.07 11.72
CA LEU A 217 -17.19 7.03 10.31
C LEU A 217 -18.68 7.39 10.11
N SER A 218 -18.95 8.19 9.08
CA SER A 218 -20.30 8.63 8.70
C SER A 218 -20.99 7.74 7.65
N GLY A 219 -20.49 6.52 7.41
CA GLY A 219 -21.03 5.64 6.36
C GLY A 219 -20.37 4.27 6.27
N THR A 220 -20.60 3.60 5.15
CA THR A 220 -20.00 2.29 4.84
C THR A 220 -18.69 2.46 4.10
N TYR A 221 -17.64 1.78 4.56
CA TYR A 221 -16.34 1.76 3.90
C TYR A 221 -16.01 0.33 3.46
N ARG A 222 -15.70 0.11 2.19
CA ARG A 222 -15.34 -1.22 1.65
C ARG A 222 -13.85 -1.47 1.76
N LEU A 223 -13.47 -2.64 2.28
CA LEU A 223 -12.09 -3.12 2.30
C LEU A 223 -11.61 -3.33 0.86
N ILE A 224 -10.49 -2.70 0.50
CA ILE A 224 -9.88 -2.87 -0.84
C ILE A 224 -8.56 -3.65 -0.77
N GLN A 225 -7.80 -3.45 0.31
CA GLN A 225 -6.55 -4.17 0.56
C GLN A 225 -6.14 -4.11 2.03
N PHE A 226 -5.24 -4.99 2.43
CA PHE A 226 -4.35 -4.71 3.55
C PHE A 226 -2.88 -4.88 3.17
N HIS A 227 -1.99 -4.24 3.94
CA HIS A 227 -0.54 -4.35 3.82
C HIS A 227 0.13 -4.14 5.18
N PHE A 228 1.44 -4.38 5.24
CA PHE A 228 2.25 -4.20 6.45
C PHE A 228 3.41 -3.25 6.20
N HIS A 229 3.79 -2.54 7.26
CA HIS A 229 5.07 -1.87 7.43
C HIS A 229 5.86 -2.60 8.52
N TRP A 230 7.17 -2.79 8.34
CA TRP A 230 8.02 -3.49 9.29
C TRP A 230 9.47 -3.04 9.26
N GLY A 231 10.18 -3.28 10.36
CA GLY A 231 11.57 -2.89 10.52
C GLY A 231 12.56 -4.03 10.28
N SER A 232 13.83 -3.66 10.24
CA SER A 232 14.93 -4.63 10.13
C SER A 232 15.13 -5.50 11.37
N CYS A 233 14.60 -5.09 12.53
CA CYS A 233 14.69 -5.79 13.83
C CYS A 233 13.40 -5.59 14.64
N ASP A 234 13.25 -6.31 15.75
CA ASP A 234 11.96 -6.48 16.45
C ASP A 234 11.52 -5.27 17.29
N ASP A 235 12.42 -4.32 17.53
CA ASP A 235 12.20 -3.10 18.32
C ASP A 235 11.75 -1.89 17.47
N LYS A 236 11.66 -2.05 16.14
CA LYS A 236 11.21 -1.01 15.22
C LYS A 236 10.44 -1.59 14.04
N GLY A 237 9.58 -0.78 13.44
CA GLY A 237 8.88 -1.14 12.20
C GLY A 237 7.48 -0.57 12.07
N SER A 238 6.83 -0.25 13.19
CA SER A 238 5.59 0.53 13.15
C SER A 238 5.84 1.95 12.66
N GLU A 239 4.83 2.48 11.98
CA GLU A 239 4.80 3.83 11.46
C GLU A 239 4.33 4.79 12.56
N HIS A 240 3.20 4.48 13.19
CA HIS A 240 2.77 5.16 14.41
C HIS A 240 3.64 4.73 15.60
N THR A 241 3.68 5.61 16.59
CA THR A 241 4.25 5.33 17.91
C THR A 241 3.23 5.69 18.98
N VAL A 242 3.34 5.06 20.15
CA VAL A 242 2.54 5.38 21.32
C VAL A 242 3.50 5.71 22.47
N ASP A 243 3.46 6.95 22.97
CA ASP A 243 4.34 7.43 24.04
C ASP A 243 5.82 7.11 23.79
N GLY A 244 6.31 7.41 22.57
CA GLY A 244 7.66 7.09 22.11
C GLY A 244 7.93 5.62 21.77
N VAL A 245 7.02 4.69 22.05
CA VAL A 245 7.21 3.25 21.79
C VAL A 245 6.89 2.91 20.33
N LYS A 246 7.82 2.19 19.70
CA LYS A 246 7.65 1.53 18.40
C LYS A 246 7.35 0.05 18.57
N TYR A 247 6.67 -0.53 17.59
CA TYR A 247 6.40 -1.95 17.47
C TYR A 247 7.17 -2.55 16.28
N ALA A 248 7.28 -3.88 16.23
CA ALA A 248 8.02 -4.61 15.19
C ALA A 248 7.44 -4.41 13.77
N ALA A 249 6.12 -4.25 13.70
CA ALA A 249 5.39 -4.00 12.46
C ALA A 249 4.06 -3.29 12.74
N GLU A 250 3.44 -2.78 11.68
CA GLU A 250 2.09 -2.21 11.69
C GLU A 250 1.32 -2.67 10.47
N LEU A 251 0.12 -3.20 10.70
CA LEU A 251 -0.84 -3.61 9.68
C LEU A 251 -1.80 -2.46 9.37
N HIS A 252 -2.02 -2.21 8.09
CA HIS A 252 -3.06 -1.28 7.62
C HIS A 252 -4.11 -2.02 6.81
N LEU A 253 -5.35 -2.07 7.31
CA LEU A 253 -6.51 -2.48 6.50
C LEU A 253 -7.17 -1.24 5.90
N VAL A 254 -7.07 -1.09 4.58
CA VAL A 254 -7.49 0.11 3.86
C VAL A 254 -8.90 -0.07 3.32
N HIS A 255 -9.77 0.87 3.66
CA HIS A 255 -11.15 0.90 3.22
C HIS A 255 -11.46 2.22 2.52
N TRP A 256 -12.43 2.23 1.61
CA TRP A 256 -12.89 3.45 0.92
C TRP A 256 -14.38 3.68 1.09
N ASN A 257 -14.77 4.95 1.20
CA ASN A 257 -16.14 5.37 1.48
C ASN A 257 -17.04 5.19 0.25
N THR A 258 -18.07 4.34 0.37
CA THR A 258 -18.92 3.98 -0.76
C THR A 258 -19.74 5.16 -1.30
N LYS A 259 -19.91 6.24 -0.51
CA LYS A 259 -20.64 7.43 -0.95
C LYS A 259 -20.03 8.12 -2.18
N TYR A 260 -18.75 7.87 -2.46
CA TYR A 260 -18.05 8.42 -3.64
C TYR A 260 -18.11 7.51 -4.88
N GLY A 261 -18.81 6.38 -4.80
CA GLY A 261 -19.07 5.47 -5.93
C GLY A 261 -17.88 4.63 -6.40
N LYS A 262 -16.64 5.11 -6.26
CA LYS A 262 -15.41 4.35 -6.58
C LYS A 262 -14.20 4.85 -5.80
N PHE A 263 -13.25 3.95 -5.55
CA PHE A 263 -11.99 4.26 -4.86
C PHE A 263 -11.26 5.51 -5.41
N GLY A 264 -11.09 5.58 -6.74
CA GLY A 264 -10.36 6.69 -7.38
C GLY A 264 -11.03 8.06 -7.24
N GLU A 265 -12.31 8.12 -6.92
CA GLU A 265 -12.98 9.37 -6.53
C GLU A 265 -12.83 9.60 -5.04
N ALA A 266 -13.04 8.57 -4.21
CA ALA A 266 -12.93 8.65 -2.76
C ALA A 266 -11.61 9.28 -2.30
N VAL A 267 -10.47 8.88 -2.87
CA VAL A 267 -9.13 9.40 -2.49
C VAL A 267 -8.95 10.92 -2.66
N LYS A 268 -9.86 11.61 -3.33
CA LYS A 268 -9.85 13.07 -3.51
C LYS A 268 -10.51 13.82 -2.36
N HIS A 269 -11.20 13.12 -1.46
CA HIS A 269 -11.99 13.71 -0.39
C HIS A 269 -11.38 13.45 0.99
N PRO A 270 -11.50 14.37 1.96
CA PRO A 270 -10.90 14.24 3.28
C PRO A 270 -11.29 12.99 4.07
N ASP A 271 -12.52 12.49 3.87
CA ASP A 271 -13.06 11.25 4.47
C ASP A 271 -13.22 10.15 3.41
N GLY A 272 -12.38 10.19 2.38
CA GLY A 272 -12.37 9.23 1.29
C GLY A 272 -12.06 7.82 1.74
N LEU A 273 -11.10 7.69 2.66
CA LEU A 273 -10.57 6.43 3.14
C LEU A 273 -10.71 6.32 4.65
N ALA A 274 -10.83 5.09 5.12
CA ALA A 274 -10.69 4.72 6.52
C ALA A 274 -9.64 3.62 6.63
N VAL A 275 -8.66 3.79 7.52
CA VAL A 275 -7.60 2.80 7.71
C VAL A 275 -7.62 2.30 9.14
N LEU A 276 -7.79 0.98 9.30
CA LEU A 276 -7.54 0.32 10.58
C LEU A 276 -6.04 0.06 10.70
N GLY A 277 -5.40 0.71 11.66
CA GLY A 277 -4.01 0.45 12.04
C GLY A 277 -3.96 -0.56 13.19
N VAL A 278 -3.16 -1.61 13.05
CA VAL A 278 -2.95 -2.63 14.10
C VAL A 278 -1.46 -2.81 14.33
N PHE A 279 -1.01 -2.55 15.56
CA PHE A 279 0.37 -2.80 15.94
C PHE A 279 0.66 -4.30 16.07
N LEU A 280 1.87 -4.71 15.72
CA LEU A 280 2.34 -6.07 15.94
C LEU A 280 3.64 -6.09 16.73
N LYS A 281 3.67 -6.88 17.80
CA LYS A 281 4.88 -7.18 18.59
C LYS A 281 5.28 -8.64 18.46
N VAL A 282 6.57 -8.92 18.61
CA VAL A 282 7.05 -10.29 18.67
C VAL A 282 6.57 -10.97 19.95
N GLY A 283 6.07 -12.20 19.81
CA GLY A 283 5.51 -13.01 20.89
C GLY A 283 5.04 -14.34 20.35
N ASN A 284 3.85 -14.78 20.75
CA ASN A 284 3.26 -16.01 20.22
C ASN A 284 2.89 -15.85 18.74
N ALA A 285 3.03 -16.95 17.98
CA ALA A 285 2.59 -17.03 16.59
C ALA A 285 1.12 -16.64 16.47
N ARG A 286 0.77 -15.96 15.37
CA ARG A 286 -0.61 -15.62 15.03
C ARG A 286 -1.15 -16.60 13.99
N PRO A 287 -2.08 -17.50 14.36
CA PRO A 287 -2.66 -18.45 13.40
C PRO A 287 -3.36 -17.75 12.23
N GLY A 288 -4.07 -16.66 12.50
CA GLY A 288 -4.76 -15.88 11.46
C GLY A 288 -3.82 -15.22 10.42
N LEU A 289 -2.52 -15.12 10.71
CA LEU A 289 -1.52 -14.61 9.77
C LEU A 289 -0.86 -15.73 8.94
N GLN A 290 -0.97 -16.99 9.38
CA GLN A 290 -0.15 -18.07 8.84
C GLN A 290 -0.33 -18.28 7.34
N LYS A 291 -1.57 -18.22 6.85
CA LYS A 291 -1.87 -18.35 5.42
C LYS A 291 -1.18 -17.27 4.57
N VAL A 292 -1.01 -16.05 5.10
CA VAL A 292 -0.23 -14.99 4.43
C VAL A 292 1.26 -15.37 4.42
N ILE A 293 1.78 -15.83 5.56
CA ILE A 293 3.20 -16.23 5.71
C ILE A 293 3.56 -17.34 4.71
N ASP A 294 2.67 -18.33 4.53
CA ASP A 294 2.90 -19.48 3.67
C ASP A 294 3.06 -19.09 2.19
N VAL A 295 2.43 -18.00 1.75
CA VAL A 295 2.50 -17.55 0.34
C VAL A 295 3.62 -16.54 0.06
N LEU A 296 4.28 -15.98 1.08
CA LEU A 296 5.33 -14.95 0.90
C LEU A 296 6.50 -15.43 0.04
N GLU A 297 6.81 -16.72 0.09
CA GLU A 297 7.88 -17.33 -0.73
C GLU A 297 7.61 -17.17 -2.24
N SER A 298 6.33 -17.23 -2.66
CA SER A 298 5.93 -17.10 -4.07
C SER A 298 5.96 -15.66 -4.59
N ILE A 299 6.04 -14.66 -3.69
CA ILE A 299 6.04 -13.23 -4.02
C ILE A 299 7.31 -12.52 -3.51
N LYS A 300 8.44 -13.24 -3.48
CA LYS A 300 9.71 -12.75 -2.92
C LYS A 300 10.17 -11.39 -3.45
N THR A 301 9.98 -11.13 -4.75
CA THR A 301 10.50 -9.94 -5.44
C THR A 301 9.36 -9.08 -5.98
N LYS A 302 9.65 -7.81 -6.23
CA LYS A 302 8.72 -6.85 -6.85
C LYS A 302 8.11 -7.40 -8.13
N GLY A 303 6.82 -7.15 -8.31
CA GLY A 303 6.03 -7.54 -9.47
C GLY A 303 5.51 -8.97 -9.44
N LYS A 304 5.96 -9.80 -8.49
CA LYS A 304 5.40 -11.14 -8.29
C LYS A 304 4.06 -11.06 -7.60
N GLU A 305 3.13 -11.90 -8.03
CA GLU A 305 1.81 -12.06 -7.44
C GLU A 305 1.39 -13.53 -7.43
N THR A 306 0.46 -13.86 -6.55
CA THR A 306 -0.16 -15.18 -6.48
C THR A 306 -1.63 -15.09 -6.11
N VAL A 307 -2.43 -16.07 -6.53
CA VAL A 307 -3.84 -16.17 -6.17
C VAL A 307 -3.95 -16.40 -4.66
N PHE A 308 -4.88 -15.67 -4.03
CA PHE A 308 -5.06 -15.71 -2.59
C PHE A 308 -6.52 -15.48 -2.24
N THR A 309 -7.24 -16.58 -2.06
CA THR A 309 -8.69 -16.59 -1.83
C THR A 309 -9.02 -17.22 -0.48
N ASN A 310 -10.24 -17.03 0.01
CA ASN A 310 -10.75 -17.62 1.26
C ASN A 310 -9.86 -17.28 2.48
N PHE A 311 -9.58 -16.01 2.68
CA PHE A 311 -8.82 -15.49 3.81
C PHE A 311 -9.69 -14.50 4.59
N ASP A 312 -9.85 -14.75 5.89
CA ASP A 312 -10.59 -13.88 6.80
C ASP A 312 -9.65 -12.89 7.51
N PRO A 313 -9.70 -11.58 7.20
CA PRO A 313 -8.86 -10.59 7.85
C PRO A 313 -9.24 -10.33 9.32
N THR A 314 -10.40 -10.81 9.81
CA THR A 314 -10.74 -10.67 11.23
C THR A 314 -9.74 -11.40 12.12
N GLY A 315 -9.12 -12.46 11.59
CA GLY A 315 -8.01 -13.18 12.21
C GLY A 315 -6.74 -12.34 12.40
N LEU A 316 -6.68 -11.11 11.88
CA LEU A 316 -5.58 -10.16 12.06
C LEU A 316 -5.92 -9.02 13.05
N LEU A 317 -7.04 -9.13 13.76
CA LEU A 317 -7.49 -8.09 14.67
C LEU A 317 -7.32 -8.53 16.14
N PRO A 318 -7.04 -7.59 17.06
CA PRO A 318 -7.02 -7.87 18.50
C PRO A 318 -8.42 -8.19 19.03
N ALA A 319 -8.46 -8.64 20.29
CA ALA A 319 -9.72 -8.94 20.97
C ALA A 319 -10.46 -7.64 21.31
N SER A 320 -9.76 -6.68 21.94
CA SER A 320 -10.30 -5.33 22.19
C SER A 320 -10.45 -4.55 20.90
N ARG A 321 -11.50 -3.73 20.85
CA ARG A 321 -11.78 -2.80 19.76
C ARG A 321 -11.58 -1.34 20.16
N ASP A 322 -10.92 -1.10 21.29
CA ASP A 322 -10.52 0.23 21.70
C ASP A 322 -9.57 0.85 20.67
N PHE A 323 -9.78 2.11 20.33
CA PHE A 323 -9.02 2.78 19.28
C PHE A 323 -8.78 4.26 19.56
N TRP A 324 -7.72 4.77 18.95
CA TRP A 324 -7.53 6.19 18.70
C TRP A 324 -7.97 6.55 17.28
N THR A 325 -8.42 7.78 17.07
CA THR A 325 -8.79 8.26 15.73
C THR A 325 -8.39 9.71 15.50
N TYR A 326 -7.96 10.01 14.28
CA TYR A 326 -7.61 11.36 13.82
C TYR A 326 -7.67 11.44 12.28
N PRO A 327 -7.88 12.64 11.69
CA PRO A 327 -7.78 12.85 10.25
C PRO A 327 -6.31 12.92 9.81
N GLY A 328 -5.94 12.17 8.78
CA GLY A 328 -4.56 12.02 8.33
C GLY A 328 -4.42 11.81 6.83
N SER A 329 -3.30 11.19 6.45
CA SER A 329 -2.94 10.90 5.06
C SER A 329 -2.62 9.43 4.84
N LEU A 330 -2.45 9.06 3.57
CA LEU A 330 -1.64 7.91 3.20
C LEU A 330 -0.21 8.11 3.72
N THR A 331 0.45 7.03 4.14
CA THR A 331 1.85 7.04 4.60
C THR A 331 2.85 6.76 3.49
N THR A 332 2.36 6.50 2.28
CA THR A 332 3.15 6.33 1.05
C THR A 332 2.70 7.32 -0.03
N PRO A 333 3.60 7.73 -0.94
CA PRO A 333 3.25 8.53 -2.11
C PRO A 333 2.03 7.97 -2.87
N PRO A 334 1.04 8.82 -3.20
CA PRO A 334 1.10 10.29 -3.25
C PRO A 334 0.73 11.05 -1.94
N LEU A 335 0.69 10.39 -0.78
CA LEU A 335 0.56 11.03 0.55
C LEU A 335 -0.72 11.88 0.71
N LEU A 336 -1.79 11.50 0.03
CA LEU A 336 -3.05 12.25 0.01
C LEU A 336 -3.68 12.31 1.40
N GLU A 337 -4.13 13.50 1.82
CA GLU A 337 -4.80 13.76 3.09
C GLU A 337 -6.29 13.41 3.04
N CYS A 338 -6.57 12.14 2.78
CA CYS A 338 -7.91 11.58 2.57
C CYS A 338 -8.26 10.44 3.53
N VAL A 339 -7.49 10.27 4.61
CA VAL A 339 -7.60 9.11 5.51
C VAL A 339 -8.18 9.51 6.86
N THR A 340 -9.23 8.83 7.29
CA THR A 340 -9.63 8.77 8.69
C THR A 340 -8.91 7.59 9.34
N TRP A 341 -7.94 7.87 10.21
CA TRP A 341 -7.21 6.83 10.93
C TRP A 341 -8.01 6.29 12.09
N ILE A 342 -7.97 4.97 12.27
CA ILE A 342 -8.50 4.23 13.42
C ILE A 342 -7.40 3.28 13.86
N VAL A 343 -6.61 3.67 14.85
CA VAL A 343 -5.46 2.90 15.35
C VAL A 343 -5.89 2.12 16.58
N LEU A 344 -5.92 0.80 16.50
CA LEU A 344 -6.34 -0.05 17.62
C LEU A 344 -5.31 0.01 18.75
N ARG A 345 -5.81 0.15 19.99
CA ARG A 345 -5.00 0.25 21.20
C ARG A 345 -4.21 -1.01 21.48
N GLU A 346 -4.86 -2.16 21.37
CA GLU A 346 -4.28 -3.45 21.68
C GLU A 346 -3.44 -3.97 20.49
N PRO A 347 -2.13 -4.22 20.66
CA PRO A 347 -1.31 -4.86 19.64
C PRO A 347 -1.64 -6.35 19.54
N ILE A 348 -1.56 -6.91 18.34
CA ILE A 348 -1.49 -8.38 18.18
C ILE A 348 -0.05 -8.87 18.30
N THR A 349 0.14 -10.17 18.51
CA THR A 349 1.46 -10.81 18.48
C THR A 349 1.68 -11.51 17.14
N LEU A 350 2.94 -11.67 16.74
CA LEU A 350 3.40 -12.66 15.76
C LEU A 350 4.69 -13.30 16.27
N SER A 351 5.05 -14.51 15.80
CA SER A 351 6.31 -15.13 16.23
C SER A 351 7.52 -14.54 15.50
N SER A 352 8.71 -14.76 16.06
CA SER A 352 9.97 -14.38 15.43
C SER A 352 10.14 -15.03 14.05
N GLU A 353 9.67 -16.25 13.85
CA GLU A 353 9.68 -16.94 12.56
C GLU A 353 8.76 -16.26 11.54
N GLN A 354 7.53 -15.90 11.96
CA GLN A 354 6.60 -15.16 11.11
C GLN A 354 7.19 -13.79 10.73
N MET A 355 7.80 -13.10 11.69
CA MET A 355 8.48 -11.82 11.45
C MET A 355 9.67 -11.96 10.48
N SER A 356 10.48 -13.01 10.64
CA SER A 356 11.59 -13.30 9.73
C SER A 356 11.13 -13.56 8.30
N LYS A 357 9.95 -14.15 8.09
CA LYS A 357 9.40 -14.38 6.74
C LYS A 357 9.03 -13.07 6.05
N LEU A 358 8.52 -12.07 6.76
CA LEU A 358 8.29 -10.72 6.22
C LEU A 358 9.61 -10.10 5.74
N ARG A 359 10.66 -10.18 6.57
CA ARG A 359 12.00 -9.64 6.27
C ARG A 359 12.73 -10.40 5.14
N CYS A 360 12.18 -11.51 4.65
CA CYS A 360 12.76 -12.25 3.54
C CYS A 360 12.40 -11.71 2.15
N LEU A 361 11.40 -10.82 2.05
CA LEU A 361 10.99 -10.17 0.81
C LEU A 361 12.04 -9.17 0.31
N TYR A 362 11.91 -8.75 -0.95
CA TYR A 362 12.81 -7.84 -1.65
C TYR A 362 12.04 -6.69 -2.32
N PHE A 363 12.61 -5.48 -2.27
CA PHE A 363 12.09 -4.28 -2.94
C PHE A 363 12.29 -4.31 -4.47
N ASN A 364 13.31 -5.04 -4.94
CA ASN A 364 13.72 -5.06 -6.35
C ASN A 364 13.02 -6.18 -7.15
N CYS A 365 13.08 -6.09 -8.48
CA CYS A 365 12.60 -7.14 -9.38
C CYS A 365 13.54 -8.35 -9.35
N GLU A 366 13.03 -9.51 -9.78
CA GLU A 366 13.87 -10.69 -9.98
C GLU A 366 14.99 -10.42 -10.99
N GLY A 367 16.21 -10.85 -10.67
CA GLY A 367 17.42 -10.60 -11.49
C GLY A 367 18.11 -9.26 -11.24
N GLU A 368 17.49 -8.33 -10.50
CA GLU A 368 18.15 -7.10 -10.06
C GLU A 368 19.02 -7.32 -8.82
N THR A 369 19.85 -6.32 -8.48
CA THR A 369 20.68 -6.37 -7.25
C THR A 369 19.77 -6.54 -6.02
N PRO A 370 19.97 -7.59 -5.20
CA PRO A 370 19.10 -7.87 -4.06
C PRO A 370 19.07 -6.72 -3.06
N CYS A 371 17.87 -6.23 -2.78
CA CYS A 371 17.58 -5.19 -1.80
C CYS A 371 16.45 -5.70 -0.90
N LYS A 372 16.80 -6.13 0.32
CA LYS A 372 15.83 -6.67 1.28
C LYS A 372 14.76 -5.64 1.60
N MET A 373 13.51 -6.08 1.61
CA MET A 373 12.37 -5.28 2.03
C MET A 373 12.36 -5.23 3.55
N VAL A 374 13.08 -4.27 4.10
CA VAL A 374 13.12 -3.94 5.53
C VAL A 374 13.09 -2.43 5.68
N ASP A 375 12.65 -1.96 6.84
CA ASP A 375 12.51 -0.55 7.14
C ASP A 375 11.63 0.20 6.12
N ASN A 376 10.55 -0.46 5.69
CA ASN A 376 9.58 0.12 4.76
C ASN A 376 8.55 1.01 5.48
N TRP A 377 8.96 1.78 6.49
CA TRP A 377 8.09 2.62 7.33
C TRP A 377 8.49 4.10 7.22
N ARG A 378 7.49 4.99 7.27
CA ARG A 378 7.67 6.43 7.29
C ARG A 378 7.82 6.93 8.74
N PRO A 379 8.74 7.89 9.02
CA PRO A 379 8.80 8.53 10.32
C PRO A 379 7.53 9.29 10.69
N CYS A 380 7.25 9.46 11.99
CA CYS A 380 6.16 10.29 12.48
C CYS A 380 6.24 11.73 11.94
N GLN A 381 5.09 12.25 11.55
CA GLN A 381 4.92 13.59 11.01
C GLN A 381 4.34 14.50 12.10
N PRO A 382 4.55 15.83 12.01
CA PRO A 382 4.00 16.76 12.98
C PRO A 382 2.48 16.64 13.12
N LEU A 383 1.97 16.53 14.36
CA LEU A 383 0.54 16.49 14.63
C LEU A 383 -0.17 17.78 14.19
N LYS A 384 0.52 18.94 14.31
CA LYS A 384 0.00 20.28 14.02
C LYS A 384 -1.27 20.55 14.86
N ASN A 385 -2.30 21.15 14.27
CA ASN A 385 -3.52 21.55 14.97
C ASN A 385 -4.56 20.41 15.09
N ARG A 386 -4.17 19.16 14.82
CA ARG A 386 -5.08 18.01 14.90
C ARG A 386 -5.18 17.53 16.34
N GLU A 387 -6.35 17.00 16.66
CA GLU A 387 -6.61 16.31 17.91
C GLU A 387 -6.71 14.81 17.66
N ILE A 388 -6.16 14.02 18.58
CA ILE A 388 -6.36 12.57 18.63
C ILE A 388 -7.45 12.30 19.65
N ARG A 389 -8.52 11.62 19.19
CA ARG A 389 -9.63 11.18 20.05
C ARG A 389 -9.45 9.71 20.41
N ALA A 390 -9.89 9.30 21.59
CA ALA A 390 -9.85 7.92 22.07
C ALA A 390 -11.27 7.41 22.36
N SER A 391 -11.54 6.15 22.03
CA SER A 391 -12.82 5.49 22.34
C SER A 391 -12.89 4.93 23.78
N PHE A 392 -11.85 5.14 24.57
CA PHE A 392 -11.65 4.58 25.90
C PHE A 392 -11.03 5.64 26.83
N GLN A 393 -11.16 5.43 28.14
CA GLN A 393 -10.60 6.28 29.19
C GLN A 393 -9.19 5.86 29.59
#